data_AF-A0AAW4WUX2-F1
#
_entry.id   AF-A0AAW4WUX2-F1
#
_cell.length_a   1.000
_cell.length_b   1.000
_cell.length_c   1.000
_cell.angle_alpha   90.00
_cell.angle_beta   90.00
_cell.angle_gamma   90.00
#
_symmetry.space_group_name_H-M   'P 1'
#
loop_
_entity.id
_entity.type
_entity.pdbx_description
1 polymer ?
#
loop_
_entity_poly.entity_id
_entity_poly.type
_entity_poly.pdbx_seq_one_letter_code
_entity_poly.pdbx_strand_id
1 'polypeptide(L)' 'IEIKKGKLLDRNVFLRRLVDSLYVRNDIELNRGNFRVKGDTVDIYLAYSDNLLRVMFWDDEIDAIEEIDPISG' A
#
# COMPACT_ATOMS: atom_id res chain seq x y z
N ILE A 1 -6.19 8.34 -2.93
CA ILE A 1 -5.48 8.70 -1.68
C ILE A 1 -4.15 9.31 -2.08
N GLU A 2 -3.82 10.51 -1.60
CA GLU A 2 -2.54 11.13 -1.93
C GLU A 2 -1.45 10.73 -0.93
N ILE A 3 -0.37 10.15 -1.45
CA ILE A 3 0.82 9.71 -0.71
C ILE A 3 2.07 10.33 -1.33
N LYS A 4 3.08 10.60 -0.51
CA LYS A 4 4.35 11.17 -0.92
C LYS A 4 5.43 10.72 0.07
N LYS A 5 6.63 10.41 -0.41
CA LYS A 5 7.80 10.19 0.46
C LYS A 5 8.03 11.42 1.35
N GLY A 6 8.34 11.17 2.62
CA GLY A 6 8.55 12.20 3.64
C GLY A 6 7.27 12.75 4.27
N LYS A 7 6.10 12.21 3.91
CA LYS A 7 4.82 12.66 4.48
C LYS A 7 4.60 11.98 5.84
N LEU A 8 4.33 12.79 6.86
CA LEU A 8 3.81 12.31 8.14
C LEU A 8 2.39 11.79 7.93
N LEU A 9 2.23 10.47 7.97
CA LEU A 9 1.00 9.74 7.85
C LEU A 9 1.12 8.44 8.64
N ASP A 10 0.42 8.36 9.77
CA ASP A 10 0.30 7.11 10.52
C ASP A 10 -0.21 5.96 9.62
N ARG A 11 0.46 4.82 9.73
CA ARG A 11 0.16 3.64 8.91
C ARG A 11 -1.30 3.21 9.07
N ASN A 12 -1.87 3.20 10.27
CA ASN A 12 -3.25 2.76 10.48
C ASN A 12 -4.26 3.74 9.88
N VAL A 13 -3.97 5.05 9.88
CA VAL A 13 -4.76 6.05 9.15
C VAL A 13 -4.72 5.76 7.66
N PHE A 14 -3.55 5.42 7.11
CA PHE A 14 -3.45 5.04 5.70
C PHE A 14 -4.27 3.78 5.36
N LEU A 15 -4.18 2.74 6.19
CA LEU A 15 -4.96 1.50 6.01
C LEU A 15 -6.47 1.77 6.03
N ARG A 16 -6.96 2.62 6.95
CA ARG A 16 -8.37 3.01 6.99
C ARG A 16 -8.81 3.71 5.70
N ARG A 17 -7.99 4.65 5.19
CA ARG A 17 -8.29 5.33 3.92
C ARG A 17 -8.37 4.39 2.74
N LEU A 18 -7.57 3.31 2.71
CA LEU A 18 -7.66 2.27 1.69
C LEU A 18 -9.00 1.55 1.77
N VAL A 19 -9.43 1.14 2.97
CA VAL A 19 -10.74 0.54 3.20
C VAL A 19 -11.88 1.49 2.81
N ASP A 20 -11.81 2.76 3.18
CA ASP A 20 -12.78 3.80 2.79
C ASP A 20 -12.83 4.00 1.27
N SER A 21 -11.72 3.72 0.59
CA SER A 21 -11.60 3.76 -0.88
C SER A 21 -11.96 2.42 -1.54
N LEU A 22 -12.67 1.54 -0.83
CA LEU A 22 -13.14 0.22 -1.29
C LEU A 22 -12.04 -0.81 -1.59
N TYR A 23 -10.81 -0.62 -1.07
CA TYR A 23 -9.80 -1.65 -1.13
C TYR A 23 -10.01 -2.70 -0.04
N VAL A 24 -9.75 -3.97 -0.36
CA VAL A 24 -9.88 -5.09 0.58
C VAL A 24 -8.52 -5.50 1.11
N ARG A 25 -8.40 -5.67 2.43
CA ARG A 25 -7.19 -6.26 3.01
C ARG A 25 -7.18 -7.77 2.74
N ASN A 26 -6.16 -8.27 2.05
CA ASN A 26 -5.93 -9.69 1.87
C ASN A 26 -4.44 -10.00 2.01
N ASP A 27 -4.04 -10.55 3.16
CA ASP A 27 -2.64 -10.82 3.48
C ASP A 27 -2.11 -12.11 2.82
N ILE A 28 -2.98 -12.93 2.22
CA ILE A 28 -2.64 -14.21 1.58
C ILE A 28 -2.45 -14.03 0.08
N GLU A 29 -3.47 -13.49 -0.59
CA GLU A 29 -3.53 -13.38 -2.04
C GLU A 29 -3.80 -11.94 -2.46
N LEU A 30 -2.84 -11.37 -3.18
CA LEU A 30 -2.90 -9.99 -3.61
C LEU A 30 -3.45 -9.90 -5.04
N ASN A 31 -4.73 -9.54 -5.14
CA ASN A 31 -5.44 -9.29 -6.39
C ASN A 31 -5.71 -7.79 -6.55
N ARG A 32 -6.08 -7.34 -7.76
CA ARG A 32 -6.45 -5.94 -8.03
C ARG A 32 -7.52 -5.45 -7.05
N GLY A 33 -7.31 -4.24 -6.52
CA GLY A 33 -8.20 -3.68 -5.51
C GLY A 33 -7.98 -4.24 -4.11
N ASN A 34 -6.96 -5.10 -3.91
CA ASN A 34 -6.55 -5.54 -2.58
C ASN A 34 -5.26 -4.85 -2.14
N PHE A 35 -5.05 -4.84 -0.83
CA PHE A 35 -3.76 -4.53 -0.23
C PHE A 35 -3.40 -5.59 0.80
N ARG A 36 -2.10 -5.74 1.09
CA ARG A 36 -1.59 -6.57 2.17
C ARG A 36 -0.63 -5.79 3.05
N VAL A 37 -0.51 -6.21 4.30
CA VAL A 37 0.42 -5.60 5.25
C VAL A 37 1.48 -6.62 5.65
N LYS A 38 2.75 -6.25 5.51
CA LYS A 38 3.91 -7.03 5.92
C LYS A 38 4.82 -6.17 6.79
N GLY A 39 4.67 -6.26 8.10
CA GLY A 39 5.42 -5.42 9.03
C GLY A 39 5.09 -3.94 8.86
N ASP A 40 6.09 -3.14 8.53
CA ASP A 40 6.02 -1.72 8.22
C ASP A 40 5.69 -1.42 6.74
N THR A 41 5.53 -2.46 5.93
CA THR A 41 5.30 -2.34 4.49
C THR A 41 3.84 -2.62 4.14
N VAL A 42 3.28 -1.80 3.26
CA VAL A 42 1.93 -1.96 2.68
C VAL A 42 2.06 -2.13 1.17
N ASP A 43 1.70 -3.30 0.66
CA ASP A 43 1.66 -3.56 -0.78
C ASP A 43 0.21 -3.38 -1.26
N ILE A 44 0.01 -2.60 -2.32
CA ILE A 44 -1.30 -2.24 -2.87
C ILE A 44 -1.32 -2.65 -4.34
N TYR A 45 -2.27 -3.51 -4.71
CA TYR A 45 -2.48 -3.82 -6.12
C TYR A 45 -3.50 -2.83 -6.69
N LEU A 46 -3.03 -1.95 -7.56
CA LEU A 46 -3.86 -0.89 -8.13
C LEU A 46 -5.07 -1.47 -8.87
N ALA A 47 -6.26 -0.92 -8.62
CA ALA A 47 -7.50 -1.43 -9.21
C ALA A 47 -7.55 -1.29 -10.75
N TYR A 48 -6.85 -0.29 -11.30
CA TYR A 48 -6.89 0.07 -12.72
C TYR A 48 -5.54 -0.04 -13.43
N SER A 49 -4.53 -0.63 -12.79
CA SER A 49 -3.19 -0.83 -13.36
C SER A 49 -2.64 -2.20 -12.98
N ASP A 50 -1.71 -2.72 -13.78
CA ASP A 50 -1.03 -4.01 -13.58
C ASP A 50 0.17 -3.88 -12.64
N ASN A 51 0.25 -2.78 -11.89
CA ASN A 51 1.40 -2.45 -11.07
C ASN A 51 1.05 -2.59 -9.59
N LEU A 52 2.00 -3.11 -8.83
CA LEU A 52 1.95 -3.19 -7.39
C LEU A 52 2.69 -1.98 -6.81
N LEU A 53 2.04 -1.27 -5.91
CA LEU A 53 2.65 -0.15 -5.20
C LEU A 53 3.03 -0.59 -3.79
N ARG A 54 4.32 -0.54 -3.47
CA ARG A 54 4.85 -0.81 -2.13
C ARG A 54 5.10 0.50 -1.40
N VAL A 55 4.46 0.67 -0.25
CA VAL A 55 4.68 1.81 0.64
C VAL A 55 5.36 1.31 1.90
N MET A 56 6.55 1.84 2.19
CA MET A 56 7.31 1.54 3.39
C MET A 56 7.16 2.68 4.39
N PHE A 57 6.91 2.33 5.65
CA PHE A 57 6.74 3.28 6.73
C PHE A 57 7.92 3.23 7.69
N TRP A 58 8.28 4.38 8.24
CA TRP A 58 9.15 4.49 9.40
C TRP A 58 8.42 5.30 10.46
N ASP A 59 8.00 4.65 11.54
CA ASP A 59 7.12 5.22 12.57
C ASP A 59 5.82 5.79 11.94
N ASP A 60 5.62 7.10 12.00
CA ASP A 60 4.49 7.83 11.42
C ASP A 60 4.83 8.54 10.10
N GLU A 61 5.91 8.15 9.41
CA GLU A 61 6.36 8.74 8.15
C GLU A 61 6.37 7.72 7.00
N ILE A 62 6.02 8.17 5.79
CA ILE A 62 6.25 7.41 4.56
C ILE A 62 7.74 7.53 4.17
N ASP A 63 8.50 6.47 4.42
CA ASP A 63 9.94 6.43 4.12
C ASP A 63 10.21 6.21 2.61
N ALA A 64 9.46 5.30 1.97
CA ALA A 64 9.65 5.00 0.56
C ALA A 64 8.36 4.53 -0.13
N ILE A 65 8.31 4.77 -1.44
CA ILE A 65 7.23 4.33 -2.33
C ILE A 65 7.90 3.73 -3.56
N GLU A 66 7.59 2.48 -3.85
CA GLU A 66 8.14 1.73 -4.97
C GLU A 66 7.02 1.18 -5.85
N GLU A 67 7.25 1.22 -7.15
CA GLU A 67 6.41 0.54 -8.13
C GLU A 67 7.09 -0.77 -8.49
N ILE A 68 6.37 -1.86 -8.29
CA ILE A 68 6.84 -3.23 -8.40
C ILE A 68 6.01 -3.93 -9.47
N ASP A 69 6.71 -4.64 -10.36
CA ASP A 69 6.05 -5.57 -11.26
C ASP A 69 5.54 -6.78 -10.45
N PRO A 70 4.23 -7.07 -10.45
CA PRO A 70 3.65 -8.11 -9.61
C PRO A 70 4.12 -9.54 -9.97
N ILE A 71 4.74 -9.73 -11.13
CA ILE A 71 5.26 -11.02 -11.60
C ILE A 71 6.70 -11.23 -11.13
N SER A 72 7.55 -10.20 -11.18
CA SER A 72 8.97 -10.32 -10.77
C SER A 72 9.22 -10.04 -9.29
N GLY A 73 8.37 -9.24 -8.64
CA GLY A 73 8.44 -8.92 -7.21
C GLY A 73 9.47 -7.87 -6.81
#